data_AF-S7PGD1-F1
#
_entry.id   AF-S7PGD1-F1
#
_cell.length_a   1.000
_cell.length_b   1.000
_cell.length_c   1.000
_cell.angle_alpha   90.00
_cell.angle_beta   90.00
_cell.angle_gamma   90.00
#
_symmetry.space_group_name_H-M   'P 1'
#
loop_
_entity.id
_entity.type
_entity.pdbx_description
1 polymer ?
#
loop_
_entity_poly.entity_id
_entity_poly.type
_entity_poly.pdbx_seq_one_letter_code
_entity_poly.pdbx_strand_id
1 'polypeptide(L)'
;MQAPVSVSEGLCSRRSSTVSPAATLGQLLVCNLRNPSEKKPEAPKLSKKKLRRMNRFTVAELKQLVARPDVVEMHDVTAQDPKLLVHLKATRNSVPVPRHWCFKRKYLQGKRGIEKPPFELPDFIKRTGIQEMREALQEKVRVWLGLRSALGEPRP
;
A
#
# COMPACT_ATOMS: atom_id res chain seq x y z
N MET A 1 -28.82 1.70 31.07
CA MET A 1 -29.07 1.83 29.62
C MET A 1 -27.98 2.71 29.03
N GLN A 2 -26.91 2.11 28.48
CA GLN A 2 -25.81 2.85 27.86
C GLN A 2 -25.94 2.70 26.34
N ALA A 3 -25.98 3.84 25.64
CA ALA A 3 -26.05 3.92 24.19
C ALA A 3 -24.72 3.48 23.57
N PRO A 4 -24.70 2.78 22.41
CA PRO A 4 -23.46 2.45 21.73
C PRO A 4 -22.88 3.66 21.01
N VAL A 5 -21.59 3.86 21.22
CA VAL A 5 -20.76 4.93 20.65
C VAL A 5 -20.64 4.72 19.12
N SER A 6 -21.13 5.68 18.36
CA SER A 6 -21.04 5.74 16.90
C SER A 6 -19.58 5.85 16.45
N VAL A 7 -19.00 4.76 15.96
CA VAL A 7 -17.69 4.78 15.29
C VAL A 7 -17.89 5.35 13.89
N SER A 8 -17.47 6.60 13.72
CA SER A 8 -17.45 7.31 12.46
C SER A 8 -16.41 6.68 11.51
N GLU A 9 -16.91 5.90 10.53
CA GLU A 9 -16.10 5.38 9.43
C GLU A 9 -15.52 6.55 8.61
N GLY A 10 -14.22 6.78 8.76
CA GLY A 10 -13.48 7.77 7.99
C GLY A 10 -13.55 7.47 6.49
N LEU A 11 -14.05 8.44 5.72
CA LEU A 11 -14.03 8.41 4.26
C LEU A 11 -12.60 8.15 3.75
N CYS A 12 -12.39 6.97 3.18
CA CYS A 12 -11.23 6.70 2.34
C CYS A 12 -11.46 7.42 1.00
N SER A 13 -10.70 8.51 0.80
CA SER A 13 -10.79 9.39 -0.37
C SER A 13 -10.73 8.58 -1.68
N ARG A 14 -11.81 8.67 -2.47
CA ARG A 14 -11.89 8.12 -3.83
C ARG A 14 -10.88 8.85 -4.71
N ARG A 15 -9.82 8.17 -5.13
CA ARG A 15 -9.09 8.58 -6.35
C ARG A 15 -9.90 8.13 -7.56
N SER A 16 -10.38 9.09 -8.32
CA SER A 16 -10.76 8.91 -9.71
C SER A 16 -9.52 8.46 -10.49
N SER A 17 -9.65 7.32 -11.18
CA SER A 17 -8.82 7.04 -12.35
C SER A 17 -9.76 6.47 -13.40
N THR A 18 -10.04 7.31 -14.38
CA THR A 18 -10.67 6.95 -15.64
C THR A 18 -9.65 6.17 -16.45
N VAL A 19 -9.89 4.88 -16.65
CA VAL A 19 -9.31 4.16 -17.79
C VAL A 19 -10.34 3.12 -18.24
N SER A 20 -11.09 3.48 -19.28
CA SER A 20 -11.61 2.49 -20.23
C SER A 20 -10.40 1.96 -21.01
N PRO A 21 -10.39 0.66 -21.38
CA PRO A 21 -10.80 0.37 -22.74
C PRO A 21 -11.58 -0.94 -22.91
N ALA A 22 -12.39 -0.91 -23.96
CA ALA A 22 -12.72 -2.01 -24.88
C ALA A 22 -13.23 -3.33 -24.30
N ALA A 23 -14.51 -3.57 -24.56
CA ALA A 23 -15.13 -4.88 -24.62
C ALA A 23 -14.29 -5.83 -25.49
N THR A 24 -13.87 -6.96 -24.91
CA THR A 24 -13.53 -8.16 -25.69
C THR A 24 -14.55 -9.24 -25.33
N LEU A 25 -15.32 -9.61 -26.35
CA LEU A 25 -16.37 -10.62 -26.41
C LEU A 25 -15.83 -12.05 -26.18
N GLY A 26 -15.27 -12.34 -24.99
CA GLY A 26 -14.53 -13.60 -24.81
C GLY A 26 -14.49 -14.25 -23.42
N GLN A 27 -15.26 -13.80 -22.44
CA GLN A 27 -15.24 -14.42 -21.11
C GLN A 27 -16.62 -14.43 -20.45
N LEU A 28 -17.55 -15.15 -21.07
CA LEU A 28 -18.76 -15.60 -20.41
C LEU A 28 -19.03 -17.07 -20.77
N LEU A 29 -18.13 -17.95 -20.36
CA LEU A 29 -18.44 -19.37 -20.31
C LEU A 29 -17.63 -20.02 -19.18
N VAL A 30 -18.32 -20.83 -18.36
CA VAL A 30 -17.85 -21.61 -17.18
C VAL A 30 -17.82 -20.74 -15.90
N CYS A 31 -18.77 -20.75 -14.96
CA CYS A 31 -19.58 -21.79 -14.27
C CYS A 31 -20.91 -21.14 -13.79
N ASN A 32 -22.13 -21.68 -13.83
CA ASN A 32 -22.66 -23.03 -13.64
C ASN A 32 -24.05 -23.13 -14.30
N LEU A 33 -24.37 -24.28 -14.89
CA LEU A 33 -25.75 -24.68 -15.17
C LEU A 33 -26.57 -24.66 -13.87
N ARG A 34 -27.70 -23.96 -13.87
CA ARG A 34 -28.72 -24.06 -12.81
C ARG A 34 -30.09 -24.24 -13.46
N ASN A 35 -30.72 -25.38 -13.14
CA ASN A 35 -32.01 -25.88 -13.62
C ASN A 35 -33.12 -24.80 -13.66
N PRO A 36 -34.04 -24.85 -14.65
CA PRO A 36 -35.17 -23.95 -14.74
C PRO A 36 -36.39 -24.58 -14.06
N SER A 37 -36.75 -24.10 -12.87
CA SER A 37 -38.12 -24.05 -12.33
C SER A 37 -38.06 -23.80 -10.82
N GLU A 38 -38.48 -22.60 -10.43
CA GLU A 38 -39.40 -22.34 -9.33
C GLU A 38 -39.43 -20.83 -9.09
N LYS A 39 -40.56 -20.21 -9.46
CA LYS A 39 -40.86 -18.80 -9.19
C LYS A 39 -41.00 -18.65 -7.67
N LYS A 40 -39.95 -18.17 -7.00
CA LYS A 40 -40.02 -17.71 -5.61
C LYS A 40 -40.53 -16.26 -5.59
N PRO A 41 -41.36 -15.89 -4.59
CA PRO A 41 -42.04 -14.59 -4.52
C PRO A 41 -41.03 -13.45 -4.59
N GLU A 42 -41.38 -12.36 -5.27
CA GLU A 42 -40.49 -11.23 -5.53
C GLU A 42 -39.99 -10.62 -4.22
N ALA A 43 -38.84 -11.12 -3.76
CA ALA A 43 -38.04 -10.44 -2.76
C ALA A 43 -37.72 -9.05 -3.33
N PRO A 44 -37.88 -7.97 -2.54
CA PRO A 44 -37.66 -6.62 -3.02
C PRO A 44 -36.27 -6.55 -3.65
N LYS A 45 -36.19 -6.14 -4.93
CA LYS A 45 -34.94 -6.08 -5.70
C LYS A 45 -33.92 -5.24 -4.93
N LEU A 46 -33.08 -5.94 -4.16
CA LEU A 46 -32.10 -5.28 -3.31
C LEU A 46 -31.10 -4.58 -4.21
N SER A 47 -30.78 -3.33 -3.88
CA SER A 47 -29.70 -2.61 -4.56
C SER A 47 -28.43 -3.47 -4.57
N LYS A 48 -27.70 -3.49 -5.70
CA LYS A 48 -26.43 -4.22 -5.84
C LYS A 48 -25.46 -3.93 -4.70
N LYS A 49 -25.52 -2.71 -4.12
CA LYS A 49 -24.73 -2.31 -2.95
C LYS A 49 -25.16 -3.03 -1.66
N LYS A 50 -26.47 -3.23 -1.45
CA LYS A 50 -27.02 -3.95 -0.31
C LYS A 50 -26.69 -5.44 -0.40
N LEU A 51 -26.80 -6.04 -1.59
CA LEU A 51 -26.40 -7.43 -1.82
C LEU A 51 -24.93 -7.68 -1.49
N ARG A 52 -24.02 -6.80 -1.94
CA ARG A 52 -22.59 -6.89 -1.61
C ARG A 52 -22.30 -6.72 -0.11
N ARG A 53 -23.09 -5.90 0.60
CA ARG A 53 -22.93 -5.71 2.06
C ARG A 53 -23.39 -6.93 2.85
N MET A 54 -24.49 -7.56 2.44
CA MET A 54 -24.98 -8.78 3.10
C MET A 54 -24.03 -9.96 2.90
N ASN A 55 -23.31 -10.01 1.78
CA ASN A 55 -22.35 -11.08 1.49
C ASN A 55 -20.96 -10.86 2.12
N ARG A 56 -20.73 -9.75 2.85
CA ARG A 56 -19.46 -9.51 3.56
C ARG A 56 -19.48 -10.19 4.92
N PHE A 57 -18.47 -11.02 5.18
CA PHE A 57 -18.25 -11.66 6.48
C PHE A 57 -17.95 -10.64 7.58
N THR A 58 -18.28 -10.96 8.82
CA THR A 58 -17.72 -10.22 9.96
C THR A 58 -16.28 -10.65 10.25
N VAL A 59 -15.52 -9.82 10.97
CA VAL A 59 -14.13 -10.17 11.36
C VAL A 59 -14.10 -11.42 12.23
N ALA A 60 -15.10 -11.59 13.10
CA ALA A 60 -15.23 -12.76 13.97
C ALA A 60 -15.48 -14.04 13.16
N GLU A 61 -16.42 -13.99 12.21
CA GLU A 61 -16.69 -15.12 11.30
C GLU A 61 -15.45 -15.50 10.49
N LEU A 62 -14.71 -14.51 9.96
CA LEU A 62 -13.52 -14.79 9.16
C LEU A 62 -12.43 -15.47 10.00
N LYS A 63 -12.25 -15.03 11.25
CA LYS A 63 -11.29 -15.66 12.18
C LYS A 63 -11.67 -17.08 12.55
N GLN A 64 -12.95 -17.42 12.62
CA GLN A 64 -13.41 -18.78 12.90
C GLN A 64 -13.12 -19.76 11.74
N LEU A 65 -13.12 -19.27 10.50
CA LEU A 65 -13.01 -20.11 9.30
C LEU A 65 -11.56 -20.40 8.87
N VAL A 66 -10.59 -19.63 9.37
CA VAL A 66 -9.20 -19.66 8.89
C VAL A 66 -8.30 -20.38 9.90
N ALA A 67 -7.38 -21.21 9.41
CA ALA A 67 -6.42 -21.96 10.24
C ALA A 67 -5.43 -21.08 11.04
N ARG A 68 -5.03 -19.92 10.49
CA ARG A 68 -4.17 -18.92 11.14
C ARG A 68 -4.92 -17.60 11.33
N PRO A 69 -5.61 -17.39 12.47
CA PRO A 69 -6.40 -16.19 12.70
C PRO A 69 -5.57 -14.92 13.02
N ASP A 70 -4.27 -15.06 13.32
CA ASP A 70 -3.40 -13.96 13.74
C ASP A 70 -3.13 -12.93 12.63
N VAL A 71 -3.10 -13.39 11.38
CA VAL A 71 -2.79 -12.56 10.20
C VAL A 71 -4.00 -11.78 9.68
N VAL A 72 -5.19 -12.00 10.27
CA VAL A 72 -6.44 -11.38 9.85
C VAL A 72 -6.48 -9.93 10.32
N GLU A 73 -6.53 -9.01 9.37
CA GLU A 73 -6.63 -7.58 9.63
C GLU A 73 -8.06 -7.08 9.38
N MET A 74 -8.44 -5.95 9.99
CA MET A 74 -9.81 -5.41 9.90
C MET A 74 -10.24 -5.10 8.45
N HIS A 75 -9.29 -4.79 7.57
CA HIS A 75 -9.57 -4.42 6.19
C HIS A 75 -9.81 -5.64 5.27
N ASP A 76 -9.51 -6.86 5.71
CA ASP A 76 -9.61 -8.08 4.89
C ASP A 76 -11.04 -8.47 4.55
N VAL A 77 -11.99 -8.10 5.41
CA VAL A 77 -13.44 -8.24 5.20
C VAL A 77 -13.92 -7.47 3.95
N THR A 78 -13.17 -6.47 3.51
CA THR A 78 -13.57 -5.61 2.39
C THR A 78 -13.12 -6.13 1.03
N ALA A 79 -12.27 -7.16 1.01
CA ALA A 79 -11.75 -7.77 -0.21
C ALA A 79 -12.86 -8.51 -0.99
N GLN A 80 -12.60 -8.80 -2.26
CA GLN A 80 -13.51 -9.59 -3.09
C GLN A 80 -13.63 -11.03 -2.55
N ASP A 81 -12.48 -11.65 -2.24
CA ASP A 81 -12.39 -13.01 -1.70
C ASP A 81 -11.56 -13.05 -0.40
N PRO A 82 -12.19 -12.88 0.78
CA PRO A 82 -11.47 -12.78 2.05
C PRO A 82 -10.79 -14.09 2.47
N LYS A 83 -11.37 -15.25 2.15
CA LYS A 83 -10.78 -16.56 2.49
C LYS A 83 -9.44 -16.78 1.76
N LEU A 84 -9.43 -16.50 0.45
CA LEU A 84 -8.25 -16.64 -0.38
C LEU A 84 -7.18 -15.63 0.01
N LEU A 85 -7.56 -14.38 0.27
CA LEU A 85 -6.64 -13.34 0.70
C LEU A 85 -5.87 -13.75 1.96
N VAL A 86 -6.59 -14.27 2.97
CA VAL A 86 -5.97 -14.68 4.22
C VAL A 86 -5.11 -15.94 4.02
N HIS A 87 -5.53 -16.87 3.15
CA HIS A 87 -4.69 -18.01 2.79
C HIS A 87 -3.35 -17.55 2.18
N LEU A 88 -3.38 -16.57 1.26
CA LEU A 88 -2.18 -16.00 0.66
C LEU A 88 -1.30 -15.27 1.69
N LYS A 89 -1.89 -14.48 2.59
CA LYS A 89 -1.17 -13.83 3.71
C LYS A 89 -0.54 -14.84 4.68
N ALA A 90 -1.10 -16.04 4.77
CA ALA A 90 -0.64 -17.10 5.65
C ALA A 90 0.39 -18.03 5.00
N THR A 91 0.69 -17.86 3.71
CA THR A 91 1.68 -18.69 3.01
C THR A 91 3.08 -18.52 3.61
N ARG A 92 3.87 -19.59 3.52
CA ARG A 92 5.23 -19.60 4.03
C ARG A 92 6.06 -18.56 3.27
N ASN A 93 6.86 -17.77 4.00
CA ASN A 93 7.76 -16.75 3.43
C ASN A 93 7.07 -15.55 2.74
N SER A 94 5.76 -15.34 2.92
CA SER A 94 5.11 -14.11 2.43
C SER A 94 5.47 -12.92 3.31
N VAL A 95 5.83 -11.79 2.69
CA VAL A 95 6.07 -10.52 3.37
C VAL A 95 4.76 -9.72 3.40
N PRO A 96 4.30 -9.24 4.56
CA PRO A 96 3.06 -8.46 4.65
C PRO A 96 3.21 -7.07 4.02
N VAL A 97 2.08 -6.46 3.67
CA VAL A 97 2.04 -5.11 3.10
C VAL A 97 2.56 -4.08 4.12
N PRO A 98 3.42 -3.11 3.71
CA PRO A 98 3.95 -2.10 4.62
C PRO A 98 2.88 -1.25 5.31
N ARG A 99 2.93 -1.10 6.64
CA ARG A 99 1.88 -0.45 7.47
C ARG A 99 1.44 0.95 7.03
N HIS A 100 2.30 1.72 6.36
CA HIS A 100 1.98 3.08 5.94
C HIS A 100 1.06 3.15 4.72
N TRP A 101 0.69 2.02 4.11
CA TRP A 101 -0.23 1.96 2.97
C TRP A 101 -1.60 2.59 3.29
N CYS A 102 -2.08 2.42 4.53
CA CYS A 102 -3.37 2.94 5.00
C CYS A 102 -3.25 4.30 5.69
N PHE A 103 -2.05 4.89 5.76
CA PHE A 103 -1.85 6.17 6.41
C PHE A 103 -2.24 7.32 5.49
N LYS A 104 -2.88 8.35 6.06
CA LYS A 104 -3.23 9.58 5.32
C LYS A 104 -2.01 10.43 4.98
N ARG A 105 -0.95 10.38 5.80
CA ARG A 105 0.30 11.15 5.64
C ARG A 105 1.22 10.46 4.63
N LYS A 106 2.08 11.23 3.92
CA LYS A 106 3.09 10.63 3.02
C LYS A 106 4.20 9.96 3.84
N TYR A 107 4.79 8.90 3.28
CA TYR A 107 5.71 8.00 4.00
C TYR A 107 6.89 8.69 4.70
N LEU A 108 7.53 9.71 4.09
CA LEU A 108 8.68 10.44 4.70
C LEU A 108 8.30 11.73 5.44
N GLN A 109 7.05 12.18 5.39
CA GLN A 109 6.72 13.52 5.90
C GLN A 109 6.92 13.64 7.42
N GLY A 110 6.76 12.56 8.17
CA GLY A 110 7.01 12.54 9.62
C GLY A 110 8.48 12.59 10.03
N LYS A 111 9.42 12.43 9.09
CA LYS A 111 10.87 12.41 9.34
C LYS A 111 11.59 13.67 8.85
N ARG A 112 10.87 14.67 8.35
CA ARG A 112 11.45 15.92 7.84
C ARG A 112 12.14 16.78 8.90
N GLY A 113 11.79 16.63 10.18
CA GLY A 113 12.38 17.40 11.28
C GLY A 113 13.59 16.75 11.95
N ILE A 114 14.00 15.56 11.52
CA ILE A 114 15.19 14.88 12.03
C ILE A 114 16.24 14.94 10.92
N GLU A 115 17.32 15.69 11.16
CA GLU A 115 18.44 15.71 10.24
C GLU A 115 19.11 14.33 10.24
N LYS A 116 19.16 13.70 9.05
CA LYS A 116 19.87 12.44 8.89
C LYS A 116 21.37 12.76 8.85
N PRO A 117 22.22 12.10 9.65
CA PRO A 117 23.65 12.30 9.54
C PRO A 117 24.13 11.95 8.12
N PRO A 118 25.23 12.57 7.66
CA PRO A 118 25.84 12.22 6.38
C PRO A 118 26.21 10.74 6.35
N PHE A 119 26.33 10.20 5.14
CA PHE A 119 26.68 8.79 4.96
C PHE A 119 28.08 8.52 5.52
N GLU A 120 28.18 7.63 6.51
CA GLU A 120 29.44 7.12 7.01
C GLU A 120 29.85 5.86 6.25
N LEU A 121 31.10 5.85 5.78
CA LEU A 121 31.67 4.71 5.10
C LEU A 121 31.93 3.56 6.09
N PRO A 122 31.64 2.30 5.72
CA PRO A 122 32.04 1.14 6.51
C PRO A 122 33.54 1.10 6.81
N ASP A 123 33.91 0.59 7.99
CA ASP A 123 35.28 0.68 8.54
C ASP A 123 36.39 0.20 7.60
N PHE A 124 36.15 -0.87 6.84
CA PHE A 124 37.16 -1.44 5.95
C PHE A 124 37.49 -0.52 4.75
N ILE A 125 36.53 0.30 4.31
CA ILE A 125 36.74 1.30 3.25
C ILE A 125 37.32 2.58 3.85
N LYS A 126 36.86 2.96 5.04
CA LYS A 126 37.38 4.14 5.74
C LYS A 126 38.89 4.03 6.00
N ARG A 127 39.36 2.83 6.36
CA ARG A 127 40.79 2.51 6.55
C ARG A 127 41.65 2.68 5.30
N THR A 128 41.07 2.65 4.09
CA THR A 128 41.85 2.89 2.87
C THR A 128 42.20 4.37 2.68
N GLY A 129 41.72 5.27 3.55
CA GLY A 129 42.00 6.70 3.49
C GLY A 129 41.29 7.44 2.34
N ILE A 130 40.39 6.75 1.63
CA ILE A 130 39.78 7.30 0.41
C ILE A 130 38.83 8.47 0.68
N GLN A 131 38.23 8.50 1.88
CA GLN A 131 37.36 9.58 2.31
C GLN A 131 38.15 10.89 2.45
N GLU A 132 39.25 10.87 3.20
CA GLU A 132 40.11 12.03 3.46
C GLU A 132 40.72 12.57 2.16
N MET A 133 41.25 11.68 1.31
CA MET A 133 41.82 12.07 0.01
C MET A 133 40.81 12.76 -0.90
N ARG A 134 39.56 12.28 -0.91
CA ARG A 134 38.50 12.85 -1.74
C ARG A 134 38.01 14.19 -1.19
N GLU A 135 37.87 14.32 0.11
CA GLU A 135 37.47 15.56 0.77
C GLU A 135 38.46 16.70 0.48
N ALA A 136 39.77 16.43 0.56
CA ALA A 136 40.82 17.40 0.22
C ALA A 136 40.77 17.85 -1.26
N LEU A 137 40.55 16.92 -2.19
CA LEU A 137 40.38 17.26 -3.61
C LEU A 137 39.11 18.07 -3.88
N GLN A 138 38.02 17.73 -3.21
CA GLN A 138 36.74 18.39 -3.39
C GLN A 138 36.75 19.83 -2.86
N GLU A 139 37.46 20.09 -1.76
CA GLU A 139 37.69 21.44 -1.25
C GLU A 139 38.52 22.27 -2.24
N LYS A 140 39.64 21.71 -2.73
CA LYS A 140 40.49 22.38 -3.72
C LYS A 140 39.72 22.75 -4.99
N VAL A 141 38.93 21.82 -5.53
CA VAL A 141 38.09 22.07 -6.71
C VAL A 141 37.00 23.10 -6.41
N ARG A 142 36.37 23.05 -5.24
CA ARG A 142 35.34 24.03 -4.84
C ARG A 142 35.90 25.44 -4.76
N VAL A 143 37.05 25.61 -4.10
CA VAL A 143 37.73 26.91 -3.99
C VAL A 143 38.15 27.42 -5.35
N TRP A 144 38.76 26.56 -6.18
CA TRP A 144 39.21 26.92 -7.52
C TRP A 144 38.04 27.33 -8.43
N LEU A 145 36.92 26.59 -8.41
CA LEU A 145 35.71 26.95 -9.15
C LEU A 145 35.06 28.24 -8.61
N GLY A 146 35.05 28.45 -7.30
CA GLY A 146 34.55 29.67 -6.68
C GLY A 146 35.34 30.91 -7.09
N LEU A 147 36.67 30.81 -7.07
CA LEU A 147 37.58 31.83 -7.60
C LEU A 147 37.33 32.09 -9.08
N ARG A 148 37.19 31.03 -9.88
CA ARG A 148 36.92 31.13 -11.31
C ARG A 148 35.60 31.83 -11.63
N SER A 149 34.54 31.52 -10.88
CA SER A 149 33.24 32.21 -10.99
C SER A 149 33.31 33.66 -10.52
N ALA A 150 34.10 33.98 -9.48
CA ALA A 150 34.32 35.36 -9.05
C ALA A 150 35.12 36.18 -10.09
N LEU A 151 35.99 35.52 -10.85
CA LEU A 151 36.75 36.11 -11.96
C LEU A 151 35.95 36.17 -13.28
N GLY A 152 34.71 35.70 -13.31
CA GLY A 152 33.83 35.79 -14.48
C GLY A 152 34.27 34.94 -15.68
N GLU A 153 35.15 33.95 -15.47
CA GLU A 153 35.58 33.08 -16.57
C GLU A 153 34.46 32.12 -16.99
N PRO A 154 34.17 31.98 -18.30
CA PRO A 154 33.16 31.04 -18.79
C PRO A 154 33.57 29.60 -18.44
N ARG A 155 32.56 28.79 -18.08
CA ARG A 155 32.76 27.34 -17.89
C ARG A 155 33.19 26.71 -19.23
N PRO A 156 34.14 25.76 -19.21
CA PRO A 156 34.53 25.02 -20.41
C PRO A 156 33.41 24.12 -20.90
#